data_AF-A0A9C7PKQ5-F1
#
_entry.id   AF-A0A9C7PKQ5-F1
#
_cell.length_a   1.000
_cell.length_b   1.000
_cell.length_c   1.000
_cell.angle_alpha   90.00
_cell.angle_beta   90.00
_cell.angle_gamma   90.00
#
_symmetry.space_group_name_H-M   'P 1'
#
loop_
_entity.id
_entity.type
_entity.pdbx_description
1 polymer ?
#
loop_
_entity_poly.entity_id
_entity_poly.type
_entity_poly.pdbx_seq_one_letter_code
_entity_poly.pdbx_strand_id
1 'polypeptide(L)'
;MAENYRERCDVHDTTPAVGMFREAWIANDHESAVEEWAESAVAVHRLYYNVGAYRPQFEAWATASLSRSELTFDLLSPGRFLVGDGELVRRTVEQWRNLTGVQYLALRFRHPKGPSHEATCEALRRFGEEVISVTSGSEEK
;
A
#
# COMPACT_ATOMS: atom_id res chain seq x y z
N MET A 1 -9.71 3.50 -13.90
CA MET A 1 -10.79 3.42 -12.88
C MET A 1 -11.06 4.77 -12.23
N ALA A 2 -10.05 5.46 -11.69
CA ALA A 2 -10.23 6.80 -11.11
C ALA A 2 -10.74 7.83 -12.14
N GLU A 3 -10.26 7.80 -13.38
CA GLU A 3 -10.73 8.70 -14.46
C GLU A 3 -12.22 8.52 -14.77
N ASN A 4 -12.68 7.29 -15.02
CA ASN A 4 -14.10 7.02 -15.22
C ASN A 4 -14.95 7.50 -14.03
N TYR A 5 -14.47 7.36 -12.79
CA TYR A 5 -15.16 7.93 -11.63
C TYR A 5 -15.23 9.46 -11.68
N ARG A 6 -14.14 10.14 -12.07
CA ARG A 6 -14.12 11.61 -12.25
C ARG A 6 -15.08 12.06 -13.35
N GLU A 7 -15.03 11.42 -14.51
CA GLU A 7 -15.94 11.70 -15.62
C GLU A 7 -17.42 11.56 -15.20
N ARG A 8 -17.73 10.55 -14.38
CA ARG A 8 -19.08 10.37 -13.83
C ARG A 8 -19.45 11.46 -12.84
N CYS A 9 -18.51 11.90 -12.00
CA CYS A 9 -18.73 13.02 -11.10
C CYS A 9 -19.01 14.31 -11.87
N ASP A 10 -18.30 14.57 -12.98
CA ASP A 10 -18.50 15.74 -13.84
C ASP A 10 -19.90 15.73 -14.48
N VAL A 11 -20.37 14.57 -14.96
CA VAL A 11 -21.74 14.41 -15.50
C VAL A 11 -22.83 14.73 -14.47
N HIS A 12 -22.51 14.59 -13.19
CA HIS A 12 -23.45 14.78 -12.08
C HIS A 12 -23.17 16.06 -11.26
N ASP A 13 -22.28 16.95 -11.73
CA ASP A 13 -21.90 18.18 -11.02
C ASP A 13 -21.45 17.94 -9.57
N THR A 14 -20.68 16.87 -9.34
CA THR A 14 -20.12 16.53 -8.02
C THR A 14 -18.59 16.56 -8.03
N THR A 15 -17.97 16.88 -6.90
CA THR A 15 -16.50 16.88 -6.78
C THR A 15 -15.99 15.47 -6.46
N PRO A 16 -15.11 14.88 -7.28
CA PRO A 16 -14.57 13.55 -7.01
C PRO A 16 -13.54 13.55 -5.87
N ALA A 17 -13.68 12.61 -4.94
CA ALA A 17 -12.71 12.33 -3.88
C ALA A 17 -12.13 10.92 -4.03
N VAL A 18 -10.87 10.81 -4.44
CA VAL A 18 -10.23 9.51 -4.69
C VAL A 18 -9.49 9.04 -3.44
N GLY A 19 -9.99 7.96 -2.84
CA GLY A 19 -9.32 7.24 -1.76
C GLY A 19 -8.63 5.96 -2.27
N MET A 20 -7.55 5.55 -1.60
CA MET A 20 -6.85 4.31 -1.89
C MET A 20 -6.53 3.57 -0.60
N PHE A 21 -6.84 2.28 -0.57
CA PHE A 21 -6.48 1.40 0.53
C PHE A 21 -5.21 0.62 0.19
N ARG A 22 -4.24 0.60 1.11
CA ARG A 22 -2.96 -0.08 0.94
C ARG A 22 -2.51 -0.74 2.23
N GLU A 23 -1.77 -1.81 2.08
CA GLU A 23 -1.05 -2.45 3.16
C GLU A 23 0.35 -1.84 3.24
N ALA A 24 0.79 -1.51 4.44
CA ALA A 24 1.98 -0.72 4.66
C ALA A 24 2.84 -1.23 5.81
N TRP A 25 4.15 -1.07 5.70
CA TRP A 25 5.10 -1.30 6.77
C TRP A 25 6.34 -0.42 6.59
N ILE A 26 6.95 0.01 7.70
CA ILE A 26 8.18 0.81 7.68
C ILE A 26 9.17 0.24 8.68
N ALA A 27 10.41 0.04 8.24
CA ALA A 27 11.52 -0.39 9.08
C ALA A 27 12.79 0.39 8.71
N ASN A 28 13.96 -0.09 9.13
CA ASN A 28 15.22 0.61 8.91
C ASN A 28 15.64 0.63 7.43
N ASP A 29 15.26 -0.40 6.70
CA ASP A 29 15.50 -0.58 5.28
C ASP A 29 14.41 -1.50 4.70
N HIS A 30 14.45 -1.68 3.38
CA HIS A 30 13.46 -2.52 2.70
C HIS A 30 13.55 -4.00 3.10
N GLU A 31 14.76 -4.53 3.31
CA GLU A 31 14.96 -5.95 3.61
C GLU A 31 14.39 -6.31 4.98
N SER A 32 14.73 -5.54 6.01
CA SER A 32 14.17 -5.66 7.37
C SER A 32 12.65 -5.48 7.37
N ALA A 33 12.14 -4.51 6.61
CA ALA A 33 10.70 -4.28 6.52
C ALA A 33 9.96 -5.50 5.91
N VAL A 34 10.55 -6.15 4.91
CA VAL A 34 10.01 -7.36 4.31
C VAL A 34 10.11 -8.54 5.28
N GLU A 35 11.25 -8.74 5.94
CA GLU A 35 11.46 -9.83 6.90
C GLU A 35 10.43 -9.79 8.04
N GLU A 36 10.18 -8.62 8.61
CA GLU A 36 9.27 -8.46 9.76
C GLU A 36 7.79 -8.67 9.40
N TRP A 37 7.38 -8.31 8.19
CA TRP A 37 5.97 -8.08 7.86
C TRP A 37 5.42 -8.95 6.75
N ALA A 38 6.23 -9.29 5.74
CA ALA A 38 5.75 -9.88 4.50
C ALA A 38 5.05 -11.22 4.69
N GLU A 39 5.48 -12.06 5.63
CA GLU A 39 4.83 -13.33 5.90
C GLU A 39 3.34 -13.14 6.27
N SER A 40 3.07 -12.18 7.16
CA SER A 40 1.72 -11.89 7.64
C SER A 40 0.83 -11.30 6.54
N ALA A 41 1.39 -10.40 5.72
CA ALA A 41 0.69 -9.83 4.57
C ALA A 41 0.38 -10.90 3.52
N VAL A 42 1.39 -11.66 3.08
CA VAL A 42 1.25 -12.73 2.08
C VAL A 42 0.23 -13.79 2.54
N ALA A 43 0.20 -14.14 3.83
CA ALA A 43 -0.79 -15.08 4.37
C ALA A 43 -2.24 -14.62 4.13
N VAL A 44 -2.51 -13.31 4.26
CA VAL A 44 -3.83 -12.70 3.95
C VAL A 44 -4.09 -12.70 2.45
N HIS A 45 -3.11 -12.34 1.63
CA HIS A 45 -3.26 -12.35 0.17
C HIS A 45 -3.53 -13.74 -0.41
N ARG A 46 -2.96 -14.77 0.21
CA ARG A 46 -3.26 -16.17 -0.12
C ARG A 46 -4.71 -16.54 0.20
N LEU A 47 -5.32 -15.94 1.21
CA LEU A 47 -6.77 -16.10 1.46
C LEU A 47 -7.59 -15.36 0.41
N TYR A 48 -7.21 -14.13 0.05
CA TYR A 48 -7.87 -13.36 -1.01
C TYR A 48 -7.81 -14.08 -2.37
N TYR A 49 -6.72 -14.79 -2.64
CA TYR A 49 -6.59 -15.60 -3.84
C TYR A 49 -7.62 -16.73 -3.87
N ASN A 50 -7.77 -17.47 -2.77
CA ASN A 50 -8.73 -18.58 -2.66
C ASN A 50 -10.19 -18.14 -2.88
N VAL A 51 -10.54 -16.90 -2.55
CA VAL A 51 -11.90 -16.37 -2.74
C VAL A 51 -12.09 -15.63 -4.06
N GLY A 52 -11.10 -15.68 -4.96
CA GLY A 52 -11.19 -15.12 -6.32
C GLY A 52 -11.11 -13.59 -6.37
N ALA A 53 -10.40 -12.96 -5.43
CA ALA A 53 -10.29 -11.50 -5.37
C ALA A 53 -9.44 -10.89 -6.51
N TYR A 54 -8.51 -11.66 -7.08
CA TYR A 54 -7.64 -11.18 -8.17
C TYR A 54 -8.28 -11.37 -9.52
N ARG A 55 -8.02 -10.42 -10.41
CA ARG A 55 -8.63 -10.36 -11.73
C ARG A 55 -7.56 -10.25 -12.81
N PRO A 56 -7.60 -11.10 -13.87
CA PRO A 56 -6.65 -11.09 -14.97
C PRO A 56 -6.34 -9.72 -15.59
N GLN A 57 -7.34 -8.84 -15.68
CA GLN A 57 -7.18 -7.51 -16.26
C GLN A 57 -6.29 -6.57 -15.45
N PHE A 58 -6.07 -6.86 -14.17
CA PHE A 58 -5.18 -6.09 -13.29
C PHE A 58 -3.91 -6.88 -12.96
N GLU A 59 -4.01 -8.20 -12.97
CA GLU A 59 -2.96 -9.12 -12.55
C GLU A 59 -2.81 -10.22 -13.59
N ALA A 60 -1.85 -10.10 -14.50
CA ALA A 60 -1.66 -11.09 -15.57
C ALA A 60 -1.43 -12.50 -15.00
N TRP A 61 -0.75 -12.61 -13.86
CA TRP A 61 -0.52 -13.90 -13.18
C TRP A 61 -1.81 -14.54 -12.65
N ALA A 62 -2.90 -13.79 -12.47
CA ALA A 62 -4.17 -14.34 -11.97
C ALA A 62 -4.91 -15.21 -13.00
N THR A 63 -4.44 -15.31 -14.25
CA THR A 63 -4.90 -16.32 -15.21
C THR A 63 -4.25 -17.69 -14.99
N ALA A 64 -3.11 -17.73 -14.31
CA ALA A 64 -2.40 -18.97 -14.05
C ALA A 64 -3.09 -19.71 -12.89
N SER A 65 -3.22 -21.04 -13.01
CA SER A 65 -3.67 -21.91 -11.91
C SER A 65 -2.53 -22.10 -10.90
N LEU A 66 -2.12 -21.01 -10.25
CA LEU A 66 -1.08 -21.04 -9.23
C LEU A 66 -1.58 -21.73 -7.97
N SER A 67 -0.72 -22.54 -7.38
CA SER A 67 -0.88 -23.06 -6.03
C SER A 67 -0.66 -21.95 -5.00
N ARG A 68 -1.25 -22.10 -3.81
CA ARG A 68 -1.18 -21.10 -2.73
C ARG A 68 0.25 -20.74 -2.31
N SER A 69 1.19 -21.68 -2.41
CA SER A 69 2.61 -21.46 -2.07
C SER A 69 3.35 -20.59 -3.08
N GLU A 70 2.90 -20.53 -4.32
CA GLU A 70 3.51 -19.71 -5.38
C GLU A 70 3.15 -18.21 -5.25
N LEU A 71 2.19 -17.89 -4.39
CA LEU A 71 1.90 -16.52 -3.99
C LEU A 71 2.98 -16.07 -3.01
N THR A 72 4.03 -15.46 -3.56
CA THR A 72 5.17 -14.87 -2.84
C THR A 72 5.01 -13.36 -2.67
N PHE A 73 5.83 -12.78 -1.81
CA PHE A 73 5.88 -11.33 -1.65
C PHE A 73 6.19 -10.63 -2.98
N ASP A 74 7.20 -11.09 -3.73
CA ASP A 74 7.61 -10.45 -5.00
C ASP A 74 6.53 -10.50 -6.07
N LEU A 75 5.76 -11.60 -6.13
CA LEU A 75 4.63 -11.69 -7.05
C LEU A 75 3.52 -10.69 -6.67
N LEU A 76 3.33 -10.48 -5.37
CA LEU A 76 2.27 -9.66 -4.79
C LEU A 76 2.67 -8.21 -4.50
N SER A 77 3.92 -7.84 -4.53
CA SER A 77 4.38 -6.50 -4.14
C SER A 77 4.08 -5.41 -5.19
N PRO A 78 4.31 -5.63 -6.50
CA PRO A 78 4.22 -4.59 -7.51
C PRO A 78 2.91 -3.80 -7.48
N GLY A 79 3.01 -2.50 -7.26
CA GLY A 79 1.86 -1.57 -7.24
C GLY A 79 0.88 -1.74 -6.06
N ARG A 80 1.21 -2.59 -5.08
CA ARG A 80 0.27 -3.02 -4.04
C ARG A 80 0.74 -2.75 -2.61
N PHE A 81 1.98 -3.07 -2.27
CA PHE A 81 2.49 -2.88 -0.91
C PHE A 81 3.27 -1.58 -0.78
N LEU A 82 3.07 -0.88 0.34
CA LEU A 82 3.81 0.31 0.72
C LEU A 82 4.83 -0.07 1.80
N VAL A 83 6.01 -0.53 1.39
CA VAL A 83 6.97 -1.16 2.31
C VAL A 83 8.41 -0.75 2.03
N GLY A 84 9.13 -0.35 3.07
CA GLY A 84 10.49 0.16 2.93
C GLY A 84 10.98 0.92 4.16
N ASP A 85 12.07 1.66 3.96
CA ASP A 85 12.43 2.79 4.83
C ASP A 85 11.52 4.01 4.56
N GLY A 86 11.65 5.06 5.39
CA GLY A 86 10.83 6.26 5.28
C GLY A 86 10.93 6.97 3.93
N GLU A 87 12.12 7.01 3.32
CA GLU A 87 12.33 7.69 2.04
C GLU A 87 11.70 6.93 0.87
N LEU A 88 11.87 5.61 0.82
CA LEU A 88 11.24 4.74 -0.17
C LEU A 88 9.71 4.80 -0.06
N VAL A 89 9.19 4.77 1.17
CA VAL A 89 7.75 4.87 1.44
C VAL A 89 7.22 6.24 0.98
N ARG A 90 7.87 7.34 1.34
CA ARG A 90 7.48 8.71 0.92
C ARG A 90 7.46 8.85 -0.61
N ARG A 91 8.53 8.41 -1.28
CA ARG A 91 8.63 8.43 -2.74
C ARG A 91 7.51 7.63 -3.41
N THR A 92 7.17 6.47 -2.84
CA THR A 92 6.10 5.61 -3.37
C THR A 92 4.72 6.27 -3.20
N VAL A 93 4.46 6.93 -2.06
CA VAL A 93 3.24 7.72 -1.84
C VAL A 93 3.13 8.85 -2.86
N GLU A 94 4.21 9.60 -3.10
CA GLU A 94 4.24 10.67 -4.10
C GLU A 94 4.00 10.14 -5.51
N GLN A 95 4.62 9.01 -5.86
CA GLN A 95 4.39 8.35 -7.14
C GLN A 95 2.90 7.97 -7.30
N TRP A 96 2.27 7.37 -6.29
CA TRP A 96 0.85 7.04 -6.35
C TRP A 96 -0.04 8.28 -6.43
N ARG A 97 0.26 9.34 -5.68
CA ARG A 97 -0.43 10.63 -5.79
C ARG A 97 -0.37 11.19 -7.20
N ASN A 98 0.80 11.17 -7.83
CA ASN A 98 1.00 11.67 -9.19
C ASN A 98 0.28 10.81 -10.23
N LEU A 99 0.36 9.48 -10.10
CA LEU A 99 -0.23 8.55 -11.07
C LEU A 99 -1.76 8.49 -10.98
N THR A 100 -2.32 8.54 -9.77
CA THR A 100 -3.74 8.27 -9.56
C THR A 100 -4.53 9.48 -9.11
N GLY A 101 -3.89 10.59 -8.73
CA GLY A 101 -4.54 11.73 -8.10
C GLY A 101 -5.24 11.37 -6.78
N VAL A 102 -4.67 10.43 -6.02
CA VAL A 102 -5.23 10.03 -4.72
C VAL A 102 -5.12 11.17 -3.71
N GLN A 103 -6.20 11.39 -2.97
CA GLN A 103 -6.31 12.45 -1.97
C GLN A 103 -6.26 11.88 -0.55
N TYR A 104 -6.59 10.59 -0.39
CA TYR A 104 -6.64 9.93 0.92
C TYR A 104 -6.09 8.50 0.83
N LEU A 105 -5.15 8.16 1.73
CA LEU A 105 -4.62 6.81 1.89
C LEU A 105 -5.16 6.19 3.19
N ALA A 106 -5.87 5.08 3.07
CA ALA A 106 -6.21 4.22 4.19
C ALA A 106 -5.16 3.11 4.28
N LEU A 107 -4.35 3.12 5.34
CA LEU A 107 -3.23 2.20 5.48
C LEU A 107 -3.51 1.11 6.51
N ARG A 108 -3.22 -0.14 6.15
CA ARG A 108 -3.25 -1.28 7.06
C ARG A 108 -1.83 -1.73 7.39
N PHE A 109 -1.44 -1.53 8.63
CA PHE A 109 -0.14 -1.96 9.15
C PHE A 109 -0.15 -3.38 9.70
N ARG A 110 -1.27 -3.80 10.29
CA ARG A 110 -1.34 -5.04 11.06
C ARG A 110 -2.28 -6.08 10.45
N HIS A 111 -1.82 -7.33 10.46
CA HIS A 111 -2.48 -8.49 9.90
C HIS A 111 -2.71 -9.54 11.00
N PRO A 112 -3.54 -10.58 10.73
CA PRO A 112 -3.61 -11.73 11.62
C PRO A 112 -2.21 -12.34 11.77
N LYS A 113 -1.83 -12.67 13.02
CA LYS A 113 -0.52 -13.22 13.44
C LYS A 113 0.68 -12.27 13.45
N GLY A 114 0.57 -11.05 12.93
CA GLY A 114 1.69 -10.13 13.04
C GLY A 114 1.59 -8.87 12.19
N PRO A 115 2.55 -7.94 12.35
CA PRO A 115 3.59 -7.94 13.40
C PRO A 115 3.03 -7.69 14.82
N SER A 116 3.90 -7.71 15.84
CA SER A 116 3.51 -7.51 17.24
C SER A 116 2.84 -6.15 17.44
N HIS A 117 2.09 -5.99 18.55
CA HIS A 117 1.48 -4.69 18.86
C HIS A 117 2.53 -3.60 19.02
N GLU A 118 3.62 -3.89 19.74
CA GLU A 118 4.73 -2.97 19.96
C GLU A 118 5.42 -2.57 18.66
N ALA A 119 5.76 -3.54 17.80
CA ALA A 119 6.34 -3.27 16.49
C ALA A 119 5.40 -2.43 15.61
N THR A 120 4.09 -2.69 15.70
CA THR A 120 3.08 -1.90 14.96
C THR A 120 3.05 -0.45 15.46
N CYS A 121 3.07 -0.24 16.78
CA CYS A 121 3.09 1.11 17.35
C CYS A 121 4.36 1.87 16.95
N GLU A 122 5.51 1.19 16.95
CA GLU A 122 6.78 1.77 16.50
C GLU A 122 6.76 2.13 15.02
N ALA A 123 6.29 1.22 14.15
CA ALA A 123 6.13 1.49 12.72
C ALA A 123 5.18 2.68 12.46
N LEU A 124 4.09 2.79 13.22
CA LEU A 124 3.16 3.92 13.11
C LEU A 124 3.80 5.24 13.55
N ARG A 125 4.58 5.24 14.64
CA ARG A 125 5.34 6.40 15.12
C ARG A 125 6.33 6.87 14.04
N ARG A 126 7.14 5.94 13.52
CA ARG A 126 8.11 6.20 12.45
C ARG A 126 7.45 6.68 11.17
N PHE A 127 6.34 6.09 10.76
CA PHE A 127 5.59 6.58 9.60
C PHE A 127 5.12 8.02 9.80
N GLY A 128 4.65 8.37 11.00
CA GLY A 128 4.31 9.75 11.36
C GLY A 128 5.50 10.71 11.22
N GLU A 129 6.67 10.31 11.70
CA GLU A 129 7.88 11.15 11.74
C GLU A 129 8.61 11.24 10.39
N GLU A 130 8.75 10.13 9.67
CA GLU A 130 9.58 10.03 8.47
C GLU A 130 8.80 10.27 7.18
N VAL A 131 7.48 10.03 7.19
CA VAL A 131 6.65 10.06 5.96
C VAL A 131 5.62 11.18 5.99
N ILE A 132 4.91 11.37 7.10
CA ILE A 132 3.88 12.41 7.22
C ILE A 132 4.49 13.75 7.63
N SER A 133 5.47 13.74 8.56
CA SER A 133 6.02 14.97 9.11
C SER A 133 6.62 15.82 8.01
N VAL A 134 6.00 16.98 7.81
CA VAL A 134 6.60 18.05 7.04
C VAL A 134 7.66 18.63 7.96
N THR A 135 8.96 18.36 7.71
CA THR A 135 9.96 19.26 8.28
C THR A 135 9.69 20.61 7.63
N SER A 136 8.95 21.45 8.35
CA SER A 136 8.71 22.85 8.06
C SER A 136 10.06 23.55 8.08
N GLY A 137 10.72 23.54 6.93
CA GLY A 137 11.97 24.21 6.61
C GLY A 137 11.87 24.74 5.18
N SER A 138 10.76 25.42 4.89
CA SER A 138 10.66 26.31 3.73
C SER A 138 10.47 27.70 4.31
N GLU A 139 11.54 28.48 4.21
CA GLU A 139 11.65 29.87 4.60
C GLU A 139 10.44 30.67 4.09
N GLU A 140 9.72 31.32 5.01
CA GLU A 140 9.07 32.58 4.65
C GLU A 140 10.19 33.59 4.41
N LYS A 141 10.34 33.99 3.15
CA LYS A 141 11.05 35.20 2.73
C LYS A 141 10.09 36.07 1.94
#